data_AF-A0A8D2Q7I3-F1
#
_entry.id   AF-A0A8D2Q7I3-F1
#
_cell.length_a   1.000
_cell.length_b   1.000
_cell.length_c   1.000
_cell.angle_alpha   90.00
_cell.angle_beta   90.00
_cell.angle_gamma   90.00
#
_symmetry.space_group_name_H-M   'P 1'
#
loop_
_entity.id
_entity.type
_entity.pdbx_description
1 polymer ?
#
loop_
_entity_poly.entity_id
_entity_poly.type
_entity_poly.pdbx_seq_one_letter_code
_entity_poly.pdbx_strand_id
1 'polypeptide(L)'
;IERITLEEELEESTDEVSVLAYSLEERFALFHEIPSQLLALECPYPDLKASVLTGFHKLAGEYWLKFQEIDQKLQVILSNFQWSKEDLWVYQVVVSQYPSDMQGRRTLYLDMLQKLLPYKSRQNLVAHERAWDHYHFTRNHWRALLFNWAQARKAFLLKAVMTLTEASAAYETEMMLANNRRKQQEICADLKEKVLQWRAQQEEAARLEAAIATRRKEKEDEKEKFQREKEMLRRAEDKEKVKKYWADKQRKWQELEAKDLLRLAEFKKLMAEQVIKDKERVQFRQSLLEKRLKEKKEAILKEANEEEERKRRLDALRQQVAVVAEFDPARMMADTVSSKARMGIGTEEEFILQKPLFELYTFSAEQIISDTRVRVELALREAGLHRTHYAQELLPKIPPPKLPRKDMESTDFKV
;
A
#
# COMPACT_ATOMS: atom_id res chain seq x y z
N ILE A 1 -39.12 -76.42 -9.60
CA ILE A 1 -39.32 -74.99 -9.30
C ILE A 1 -38.95 -74.17 -10.55
N GLU A 2 -37.75 -74.28 -11.10
CA GLU A 2 -37.35 -73.57 -12.35
C GLU A 2 -38.18 -73.91 -13.62
N ARG A 3 -38.72 -75.14 -13.72
CA ARG A 3 -39.65 -75.51 -14.82
C ARG A 3 -41.01 -74.83 -14.71
N ILE A 4 -41.49 -74.62 -13.48
CA ILE A 4 -42.81 -74.05 -13.20
C ILE A 4 -42.75 -72.54 -13.45
N THR A 5 -41.65 -71.88 -13.06
CA THR A 5 -41.43 -70.46 -13.37
C THR A 5 -41.28 -70.19 -14.87
N LEU A 6 -40.68 -71.11 -15.63
CA LEU A 6 -40.65 -71.03 -17.10
C LEU A 6 -42.03 -71.25 -17.73
N GLU A 7 -42.83 -72.16 -17.18
CA GLU A 7 -44.21 -72.42 -17.64
C GLU A 7 -45.15 -71.25 -17.30
N GLU A 8 -45.01 -70.63 -16.12
CA GLU A 8 -45.74 -69.43 -15.68
C GLU A 8 -45.33 -68.18 -16.49
N GLU A 9 -44.05 -67.99 -16.83
CA GLU A 9 -43.59 -66.91 -17.73
C GLU A 9 -44.02 -67.13 -19.20
N LEU A 10 -44.23 -68.38 -19.62
CA LEU A 10 -44.83 -68.75 -20.91
C LEU A 10 -46.36 -68.55 -20.93
N GLU A 11 -47.04 -68.69 -19.79
CA GLU A 11 -48.46 -68.35 -19.61
C GLU A 11 -48.71 -66.83 -19.55
N GLU A 12 -47.81 -66.01 -19.03
CA GLU A 12 -47.90 -64.55 -19.16
C GLU A 12 -47.68 -64.06 -20.62
N SER A 13 -47.16 -64.94 -21.47
CA SER A 13 -46.95 -64.75 -22.92
C SER A 13 -48.07 -65.38 -23.76
N THR A 14 -49.32 -65.40 -23.25
CA THR A 14 -50.47 -66.09 -23.87
C THR A 14 -50.78 -65.66 -25.31
N ASP A 15 -50.40 -64.45 -25.73
CA ASP A 15 -50.58 -64.01 -27.12
C ASP A 15 -49.58 -64.66 -28.09
N GLU A 16 -48.40 -65.10 -27.61
CA GLU A 16 -47.35 -65.69 -28.46
C GLU A 16 -47.48 -67.21 -28.64
N VAL A 17 -48.25 -67.90 -27.78
CA VAL A 17 -48.59 -69.33 -27.96
C VAL A 17 -49.51 -69.53 -29.18
N SER A 18 -50.26 -68.50 -29.57
CA SER A 18 -51.09 -68.49 -30.80
C SER A 18 -50.25 -68.54 -32.07
N VAL A 19 -48.96 -68.15 -32.03
CA VAL A 19 -48.03 -68.12 -33.19
C VAL A 19 -47.89 -69.50 -33.86
N LEU A 20 -48.07 -70.59 -33.10
CA LEU A 20 -48.01 -71.96 -33.60
C LEU A 20 -49.14 -72.34 -34.57
N ALA A 21 -50.26 -71.60 -34.58
CA ALA A 21 -51.42 -71.86 -35.42
C ALA A 21 -51.36 -71.14 -36.79
N TYR A 22 -50.42 -70.22 -36.98
CA TYR A 22 -50.34 -69.37 -38.17
C TYR A 22 -49.49 -69.98 -39.30
N SER A 23 -49.83 -69.62 -40.54
CA SER A 23 -49.02 -69.91 -41.72
C SER A 23 -47.62 -69.28 -41.62
N LEU A 24 -46.66 -69.77 -42.42
CA LEU A 24 -45.29 -69.25 -42.41
C LEU A 24 -45.24 -67.73 -42.71
N GLU A 25 -46.12 -67.26 -43.61
CA GLU A 25 -46.21 -65.88 -44.05
C GLU A 25 -46.79 -64.96 -42.97
N GLU A 26 -47.83 -65.41 -42.26
CA GLU A 26 -48.41 -64.69 -41.13
C GLU A 26 -47.42 -64.60 -39.95
N ARG A 27 -46.66 -65.67 -39.69
CA ARG A 27 -45.59 -65.66 -38.68
C ARG A 27 -44.49 -64.65 -39.03
N PHE A 28 -44.09 -64.58 -40.29
CA PHE A 28 -43.10 -63.59 -40.73
C PHE A 28 -43.56 -62.15 -40.50
N ALA A 29 -44.82 -61.86 -40.82
CA ALA A 29 -45.41 -60.54 -40.65
C ALA A 29 -45.44 -60.12 -39.17
N LEU A 30 -45.86 -61.02 -38.27
CA LEU A 30 -45.91 -60.76 -36.82
C LEU A 30 -44.52 -60.51 -36.20
N PHE A 31 -43.48 -61.18 -36.69
CA PHE A 31 -42.11 -60.99 -36.23
C PHE A 31 -41.52 -59.62 -36.61
N HIS A 32 -41.88 -59.13 -37.80
CA HIS A 32 -41.38 -57.86 -38.33
C HIS A 32 -42.32 -56.68 -38.06
N GLU A 33 -43.46 -56.93 -37.39
CA GLU A 33 -44.40 -55.89 -37.03
C GLU A 33 -43.78 -54.93 -36.01
N ILE A 34 -43.63 -53.68 -36.46
CA ILE A 34 -43.03 -52.62 -35.67
C ILE A 34 -43.99 -52.28 -34.53
N PRO A 35 -43.54 -52.35 -33.27
CA PRO A 35 -44.41 -52.05 -32.14
C PRO A 35 -44.93 -50.61 -32.19
N SER A 36 -46.23 -50.44 -31.94
CA SER A 36 -46.93 -49.14 -32.00
C SER A 36 -46.27 -48.08 -31.11
N GLN A 37 -45.70 -48.49 -29.98
CA GLN A 37 -44.91 -47.66 -29.06
C GLN A 37 -43.74 -46.95 -29.76
N LEU A 38 -43.08 -47.61 -30.71
CA LEU A 38 -41.94 -47.08 -31.45
C LEU A 38 -42.37 -46.16 -32.59
N LEU A 39 -43.55 -46.43 -33.19
CA LEU A 39 -44.11 -45.61 -34.26
C LEU A 39 -44.63 -44.26 -33.73
N ALA A 40 -45.31 -44.29 -32.58
CA ALA A 40 -45.90 -43.12 -31.94
C ALA A 40 -44.88 -42.11 -31.38
N LEU A 41 -43.63 -42.53 -31.16
CA LEU A 41 -42.59 -41.64 -30.63
C LEU A 41 -42.12 -40.64 -31.70
N GLU A 42 -42.34 -39.36 -31.42
CA GLU A 42 -41.77 -38.25 -32.18
C GLU A 42 -40.32 -38.02 -31.73
N CYS A 43 -39.39 -38.07 -32.69
CA CYS A 43 -37.97 -37.83 -32.47
C CYS A 43 -37.52 -36.70 -33.39
N PRO A 44 -36.87 -35.64 -32.85
CA PRO A 44 -36.38 -34.51 -33.64
C PRO A 44 -35.22 -34.89 -34.56
N TYR A 45 -34.56 -36.03 -34.31
CA TYR A 45 -33.47 -36.55 -35.13
C TYR A 45 -33.95 -37.72 -36.02
N PRO A 46 -34.25 -37.47 -37.31
CA PRO A 46 -34.80 -38.51 -38.20
C PRO A 46 -33.82 -39.67 -38.42
N ASP A 47 -32.52 -39.37 -38.48
CA ASP A 47 -31.47 -40.38 -38.68
C ASP A 47 -31.38 -41.37 -37.51
N LEU A 48 -31.56 -40.87 -36.27
CA LEU A 48 -31.60 -41.70 -35.07
C LEU A 48 -32.83 -42.62 -35.09
N LYS A 49 -34.01 -42.08 -35.43
CA LYS A 49 -35.24 -42.87 -35.55
C LYS A 49 -35.09 -43.96 -36.62
N ALA A 50 -34.53 -43.63 -37.78
CA ALA A 50 -34.25 -44.59 -38.85
C ALA A 50 -33.24 -45.67 -38.42
N SER A 51 -32.19 -45.30 -37.69
CA SER A 51 -31.20 -46.25 -37.14
C SER A 51 -31.82 -47.24 -36.18
N VAL A 52 -32.67 -46.77 -35.25
CA VAL A 52 -33.41 -47.61 -34.30
C VAL A 52 -34.36 -48.56 -35.03
N LEU A 53 -35.12 -48.07 -36.01
CA LEU A 53 -36.00 -48.91 -36.83
C LEU A 53 -35.22 -49.97 -37.60
N THR A 54 -34.07 -49.61 -38.17
CA THR A 54 -33.20 -50.56 -38.88
C THR A 54 -32.63 -51.61 -37.93
N GLY A 55 -32.26 -51.21 -36.72
CA GLY A 55 -31.82 -52.11 -35.65
C GLY A 55 -32.89 -53.13 -35.25
N PHE A 56 -34.16 -52.70 -35.19
CA PHE A 56 -35.29 -53.59 -34.91
C PHE A 56 -35.45 -54.65 -36.01
N HIS A 57 -35.50 -54.22 -37.28
CA HIS A 57 -35.64 -55.15 -38.41
C HIS A 57 -34.47 -56.14 -38.48
N LYS A 58 -33.24 -55.69 -38.18
CA LYS A 58 -32.08 -56.58 -38.12
C LYS A 58 -32.24 -57.63 -37.02
N LEU A 59 -32.67 -57.24 -35.82
CA LEU A 59 -32.92 -58.16 -34.72
C LEU A 59 -34.02 -59.18 -35.08
N ALA A 60 -35.15 -58.70 -35.62
CA ALA A 60 -36.26 -59.55 -36.08
C ALA A 60 -35.79 -60.55 -37.15
N GLY A 61 -35.03 -60.09 -38.13
CA GLY A 61 -34.48 -60.93 -39.20
C GLY A 61 -33.51 -62.00 -38.68
N GLU A 62 -32.63 -61.67 -37.74
CA GLU A 62 -31.70 -62.63 -37.14
C GLU A 62 -32.42 -63.75 -36.37
N TYR A 63 -33.48 -63.43 -35.63
CA TYR A 63 -34.29 -64.44 -34.95
C TYR A 63 -35.12 -65.26 -35.94
N TRP A 64 -35.71 -64.60 -36.94
CA TRP A 64 -36.50 -65.27 -37.97
C TRP A 64 -35.71 -66.33 -38.74
N LEU A 65 -34.46 -66.03 -39.13
CA LEU A 65 -33.57 -67.01 -39.78
C LEU A 65 -33.36 -68.25 -38.89
N LYS A 66 -33.13 -68.05 -37.59
CA LYS A 66 -32.99 -69.16 -36.63
C LYS A 66 -34.27 -69.99 -36.52
N PHE A 67 -35.45 -69.35 -36.55
CA PHE A 67 -36.72 -70.07 -36.58
C PHE A 67 -36.88 -70.90 -37.85
N GLN A 68 -36.55 -70.34 -39.01
CA GLN A 68 -36.60 -71.07 -40.29
C GLN A 68 -35.70 -72.31 -40.28
N GLU A 69 -34.49 -72.20 -39.74
CA GLU A 69 -33.58 -73.35 -39.61
C GLU A 69 -34.15 -74.46 -38.71
N ILE A 70 -34.79 -74.10 -37.59
CA ILE A 70 -35.43 -75.07 -36.68
C ILE A 70 -36.68 -75.68 -37.32
N ASP A 71 -37.50 -74.88 -37.98
CA ASP A 71 -38.69 -75.35 -38.70
C ASP A 71 -38.31 -76.34 -39.81
N GLN A 72 -37.23 -76.07 -40.56
CA GLN A 72 -36.68 -77.01 -41.55
C GLN A 72 -36.24 -78.32 -40.90
N LYS A 73 -35.52 -78.26 -39.77
CA LYS A 73 -35.12 -79.45 -39.00
C LYS A 73 -36.35 -80.24 -38.56
N LEU A 74 -37.39 -79.58 -38.03
CA LEU A 74 -38.65 -80.22 -37.63
C LEU A 74 -39.35 -80.91 -38.80
N GLN A 75 -39.40 -80.27 -39.98
CA GLN A 75 -39.99 -80.87 -41.18
C GLN A 75 -39.25 -82.12 -41.64
N VAL A 76 -37.91 -82.11 -41.59
CA VAL A 76 -37.08 -83.29 -41.92
C VAL A 76 -37.36 -84.43 -40.94
N ILE A 77 -37.42 -84.14 -39.64
CA ILE A 77 -37.74 -85.15 -38.61
C ILE A 77 -39.14 -85.74 -38.83
N LEU A 78 -40.13 -84.89 -39.10
CA LEU A 78 -41.51 -85.30 -39.35
C LEU A 78 -41.62 -86.18 -40.60
N SER A 79 -40.93 -85.83 -41.68
CA SER A 79 -40.91 -86.60 -42.92
C SER A 79 -40.29 -87.99 -42.75
N ASN A 80 -39.41 -88.16 -41.76
CA ASN A 80 -38.81 -89.44 -41.42
C ASN A 80 -39.75 -90.35 -40.61
N PHE A 81 -40.87 -89.84 -40.07
CA PHE A 81 -41.89 -90.67 -39.43
C PHE A 81 -42.72 -91.41 -40.47
N GLN A 82 -42.27 -92.59 -40.88
CA GLN A 82 -43.04 -93.53 -41.72
C GLN A 82 -44.16 -94.25 -40.94
N TRP A 83 -44.94 -93.50 -40.17
CA TRP A 83 -45.95 -94.00 -39.23
C TRP A 83 -47.31 -93.40 -39.57
N SER A 84 -48.38 -94.20 -39.48
CA SER A 84 -49.74 -93.70 -39.64
C SER A 84 -50.14 -92.86 -38.43
N LYS A 85 -51.20 -92.06 -38.56
CA LYS A 85 -51.73 -91.26 -37.45
C LYS A 85 -52.22 -92.16 -36.31
N GLU A 86 -52.76 -93.33 -36.67
CA GLU A 86 -53.22 -94.34 -35.74
C GLU A 86 -52.05 -95.00 -34.99
N ASP A 87 -50.96 -95.34 -35.70
CA ASP A 87 -49.75 -95.91 -35.09
C ASP A 87 -49.10 -94.91 -34.12
N LEU A 88 -49.04 -93.63 -34.50
CA LEU A 88 -48.52 -92.54 -33.66
C LEU A 88 -49.39 -92.34 -32.41
N TRP A 89 -50.71 -92.44 -32.55
CA TRP A 89 -51.64 -92.33 -31.43
C TRP A 89 -51.46 -93.50 -30.44
N VAL A 90 -51.39 -94.74 -30.96
CA VAL A 90 -51.09 -95.93 -30.14
C VAL A 90 -49.76 -95.77 -29.43
N TYR A 91 -48.73 -95.26 -30.13
CA TYR A 91 -47.42 -95.00 -29.53
C TYR A 91 -47.51 -94.02 -28.35
N GLN A 92 -48.14 -92.86 -28.55
CA GLN A 92 -48.28 -91.83 -27.51
C GLN A 92 -49.10 -92.31 -26.32
N VAL A 93 -50.22 -92.99 -26.56
CA VAL A 93 -51.08 -93.52 -25.50
C VAL A 93 -50.35 -94.58 -24.68
N VAL A 94 -49.63 -95.49 -25.33
CA VAL A 94 -48.88 -96.53 -24.61
C VAL A 94 -47.73 -95.92 -23.81
N VAL A 95 -46.93 -95.02 -24.39
CA VAL A 95 -45.80 -94.39 -23.67
C VAL A 95 -46.27 -93.54 -22.47
N SER A 96 -47.45 -92.91 -22.57
CA SER A 96 -48.03 -92.10 -21.49
C SER A 96 -48.64 -92.93 -20.35
N GLN A 97 -49.04 -94.18 -20.60
CA GLN A 97 -49.53 -95.09 -19.56
C GLN A 97 -48.45 -95.53 -18.56
N TYR A 98 -47.17 -95.46 -18.93
CA TYR A 98 -46.06 -95.81 -18.04
C TYR A 98 -45.42 -94.57 -17.42
N PRO A 99 -45.43 -94.44 -16.07
CA PRO A 99 -44.80 -93.33 -15.35
C PRO A 99 -43.30 -93.22 -15.63
N SER A 100 -42.78 -91.99 -15.66
CA SER A 100 -41.36 -91.71 -15.91
C SER A 100 -40.40 -92.31 -14.87
N ASP A 101 -40.86 -92.50 -13.63
CA ASP A 101 -40.03 -92.94 -12.49
C ASP A 101 -39.90 -94.47 -12.37
N MET A 102 -40.55 -95.22 -13.27
CA MET A 102 -40.58 -96.69 -13.25
C MET A 102 -39.25 -97.28 -13.73
N GLN A 103 -38.66 -98.20 -12.95
CA GLN A 103 -37.45 -98.93 -13.36
C GLN A 103 -37.76 -99.83 -14.58
N GLY A 104 -36.91 -99.75 -15.61
CA GLY A 104 -37.11 -100.55 -16.83
C GLY A 104 -38.28 -100.11 -17.71
N ARG A 105 -38.84 -98.90 -17.49
CA ARG A 105 -39.94 -98.29 -18.27
C ARG A 105 -39.81 -98.55 -19.78
N ARG A 106 -38.62 -98.29 -20.32
CA ARG A 106 -38.29 -98.46 -21.73
C ARG A 106 -38.56 -99.86 -22.26
N THR A 107 -38.15 -100.87 -21.52
CA THR A 107 -38.37 -102.26 -21.91
C THR A 107 -39.86 -102.60 -21.89
N LEU A 108 -40.59 -102.13 -20.88
CA LEU A 108 -42.01 -102.42 -20.69
C LEU A 108 -42.91 -101.82 -21.78
N TYR A 109 -42.75 -100.54 -22.13
CA TYR A 109 -43.56 -99.97 -23.21
C TYR A 109 -43.15 -100.50 -24.57
N LEU A 110 -41.86 -100.78 -24.83
CA LEU A 110 -41.44 -101.35 -26.11
C LEU A 110 -42.03 -102.76 -26.32
N ASP A 111 -42.07 -103.58 -25.27
CA ASP A 111 -42.70 -104.90 -25.32
C ASP A 111 -44.22 -104.80 -25.50
N MET A 112 -44.88 -103.81 -24.88
CA MET A 112 -46.31 -103.53 -25.08
C MET A 112 -46.61 -103.04 -26.51
N LEU A 113 -45.80 -102.10 -27.03
CA LEU A 113 -45.92 -101.60 -28.40
C LEU A 113 -45.72 -102.71 -29.42
N GLN A 114 -44.83 -103.66 -29.17
CA GLN A 114 -44.61 -104.80 -30.06
C GLN A 114 -45.80 -105.77 -30.08
N LYS A 115 -46.60 -105.83 -29.01
CA LYS A 115 -47.87 -106.59 -28.98
C LYS A 115 -49.00 -105.87 -29.71
N LEU A 116 -49.08 -104.54 -29.57
CA LEU A 116 -50.14 -103.73 -30.17
C LEU A 116 -49.88 -103.40 -31.65
N LEU A 117 -48.61 -103.39 -32.07
CA LEU A 117 -48.17 -103.11 -33.44
C LEU A 117 -47.32 -104.29 -33.98
N PRO A 118 -47.92 -105.49 -34.18
CA PRO A 118 -47.17 -106.70 -34.55
C PRO A 118 -46.50 -106.61 -35.93
N TYR A 119 -46.94 -105.70 -36.79
CA TYR A 119 -46.37 -105.42 -38.12
C TYR A 119 -45.14 -104.50 -38.09
N LYS A 120 -44.78 -103.93 -36.93
CA LYS A 120 -43.59 -103.09 -36.79
C LYS A 120 -42.48 -103.87 -36.07
N SER A 121 -41.28 -103.87 -36.64
CA SER A 121 -40.13 -104.49 -35.99
C SER A 121 -39.70 -103.70 -34.74
N ARG A 122 -39.10 -104.38 -33.76
CA ARG A 122 -38.51 -103.73 -32.58
C ARG A 122 -37.47 -102.66 -32.95
N GLN A 123 -36.74 -102.87 -34.06
CA GLN A 123 -35.80 -101.88 -34.59
C GLN A 123 -36.51 -100.61 -35.06
N ASN A 124 -37.67 -100.73 -35.71
CA ASN A 124 -38.49 -99.60 -36.14
C ASN A 124 -39.08 -98.84 -34.95
N LEU A 125 -39.49 -99.54 -33.89
CA LEU A 125 -39.96 -98.91 -32.63
C LEU A 125 -38.86 -98.08 -31.97
N VAL A 126 -37.63 -98.62 -31.90
CA VAL A 126 -36.46 -97.92 -31.33
C VAL A 126 -36.01 -96.76 -32.22
N ALA A 127 -36.07 -96.92 -33.54
CA ALA A 127 -35.78 -95.83 -34.48
C ALA A 127 -36.80 -94.69 -34.36
N HIS A 128 -38.08 -95.03 -34.20
CA HIS A 128 -39.14 -94.06 -33.95
C HIS A 128 -38.95 -93.32 -32.63
N GLU A 129 -38.65 -94.02 -31.53
CA GLU A 129 -38.32 -93.42 -30.23
C GLU A 129 -37.21 -92.37 -30.35
N ARG A 130 -36.10 -92.70 -31.01
CA ARG A 130 -34.99 -91.75 -31.22
C ARG A 130 -35.42 -90.53 -32.04
N ALA A 131 -36.20 -90.74 -33.10
CA ALA A 131 -36.72 -89.64 -33.91
C ALA A 131 -37.74 -88.79 -33.12
N TRP A 132 -38.53 -89.41 -32.24
CA TRP A 132 -39.50 -88.77 -31.36
C TRP A 132 -38.81 -87.93 -30.27
N ASP A 133 -37.76 -88.45 -29.65
CA ASP A 133 -36.91 -87.69 -28.73
C ASP A 133 -36.25 -86.50 -29.43
N HIS A 134 -35.74 -86.71 -30.66
CA HIS A 134 -35.16 -85.64 -31.46
C HIS A 134 -36.20 -84.59 -31.87
N TYR A 135 -37.42 -85.00 -32.20
CA TYR A 135 -38.54 -84.10 -32.45
C TYR A 135 -38.87 -83.24 -31.22
N HIS A 136 -39.04 -83.87 -30.05
CA HIS A 136 -39.33 -83.17 -28.80
C HIS A 136 -38.21 -82.21 -28.39
N PHE A 137 -36.95 -82.64 -28.51
CA PHE A 137 -35.80 -81.79 -28.27
C PHE A 137 -35.80 -80.56 -29.18
N THR A 138 -35.99 -80.76 -30.48
CA THR A 138 -36.02 -79.68 -31.47
C THR A 138 -37.21 -78.74 -31.26
N ARG A 139 -38.37 -79.28 -30.88
CA ARG A 139 -39.56 -78.49 -30.54
C ARG A 139 -39.41 -77.70 -29.24
N ASN A 140 -38.72 -78.25 -28.25
CA ASN A 140 -38.37 -77.51 -27.03
C ASN A 140 -37.34 -76.41 -27.33
N HIS A 141 -36.38 -76.67 -28.22
CA HIS A 141 -35.45 -75.64 -28.69
C HIS A 141 -36.18 -74.49 -29.42
N TRP A 142 -37.19 -74.81 -30.23
CA TRP A 142 -38.06 -73.81 -30.86
C TRP A 142 -38.77 -72.94 -29.81
N ARG A 143 -39.35 -73.55 -28.77
CA ARG A 143 -40.02 -72.82 -27.67
C ARG A 143 -39.05 -71.91 -26.91
N ALA A 144 -37.85 -72.40 -26.61
CA ALA A 144 -36.82 -71.59 -25.98
C ALA A 144 -36.39 -70.40 -26.86
N LEU A 145 -36.32 -70.60 -28.18
CA LEU A 145 -36.02 -69.50 -29.11
C LEU A 145 -37.15 -68.46 -29.14
N LEU A 146 -38.42 -68.88 -29.07
CA LEU A 146 -39.58 -67.97 -28.99
C LEU A 146 -39.51 -67.11 -27.74
N PHE A 147 -39.27 -67.73 -26.60
CA PHE A 147 -39.09 -67.01 -25.35
C PHE A 147 -37.92 -66.01 -25.40
N ASN A 148 -36.77 -66.42 -25.95
CA ASN A 148 -35.62 -65.53 -26.13
C ASN A 148 -35.95 -64.36 -27.08
N TRP A 149 -36.73 -64.58 -28.13
CA TRP A 149 -37.21 -63.52 -29.00
C TRP A 149 -38.10 -62.52 -28.25
N ALA A 150 -39.08 -63.00 -27.49
CA ALA A 150 -39.97 -62.16 -26.70
C ALA A 150 -39.19 -61.24 -25.74
N GLN A 151 -38.22 -61.83 -25.03
CA GLN A 151 -37.34 -61.10 -24.12
C GLN A 151 -36.45 -60.09 -24.86
N ALA A 152 -35.83 -60.49 -25.97
CA ALA A 152 -34.98 -59.61 -26.77
C ALA A 152 -35.76 -58.45 -27.39
N ARG A 153 -36.98 -58.71 -27.88
CA ARG A 153 -37.91 -57.71 -28.42
C ARG A 153 -38.28 -56.70 -27.32
N LYS A 154 -38.67 -57.16 -26.13
CA LYS A 154 -38.99 -56.30 -24.99
C LYS A 154 -37.80 -55.44 -24.56
N ALA A 155 -36.62 -56.05 -24.42
CA ALA A 155 -35.40 -55.34 -24.03
C ALA A 155 -34.99 -54.30 -25.09
N PHE A 156 -35.09 -54.65 -26.37
CA PHE A 156 -34.83 -53.73 -27.48
C PHE A 156 -35.79 -52.54 -27.42
N LEU A 157 -37.09 -52.78 -27.26
CA LEU A 157 -38.09 -51.71 -27.19
C LEU A 157 -37.82 -50.76 -26.04
N LEU A 158 -37.58 -51.28 -24.84
CA LEU A 158 -37.27 -50.44 -23.67
C LEU A 158 -36.05 -49.54 -23.94
N LYS A 159 -34.97 -50.12 -24.50
CA LYS A 159 -33.77 -49.36 -24.84
C LYS A 159 -34.04 -48.33 -25.94
N ALA A 160 -34.75 -48.71 -26.98
CA ALA A 160 -35.08 -47.85 -28.11
C ALA A 160 -35.94 -46.66 -27.67
N VAL A 161 -37.00 -46.90 -26.92
CA VAL A 161 -37.86 -45.86 -26.32
C VAL A 161 -37.01 -44.92 -25.49
N MET A 162 -36.20 -45.45 -24.57
CA MET A 162 -35.32 -44.65 -23.72
C MET A 162 -34.39 -43.75 -24.54
N THR A 163 -33.69 -44.29 -25.54
CA THR A 163 -32.78 -43.51 -26.40
C THR A 163 -33.49 -42.41 -27.19
N LEU A 164 -34.70 -42.66 -27.69
CA LEU A 164 -35.46 -41.66 -28.43
C LEU A 164 -35.99 -40.57 -27.48
N THR A 165 -36.45 -40.94 -26.29
CA THR A 165 -36.90 -39.96 -25.28
C THR A 165 -35.75 -39.10 -24.76
N GLU A 166 -34.57 -39.67 -24.55
CA GLU A 166 -33.36 -38.93 -24.15
C GLU A 166 -32.94 -37.94 -25.24
N ALA A 167 -32.97 -38.36 -26.50
CA ALA A 167 -32.66 -37.49 -27.63
C ALA A 167 -33.67 -36.34 -27.77
N SER A 168 -34.97 -36.61 -27.62
CA SER A 168 -36.01 -35.58 -27.62
C SER A 168 -35.84 -34.59 -26.47
N ALA A 169 -35.56 -35.07 -25.26
CA ALA A 169 -35.29 -34.21 -24.10
C ALA A 169 -34.03 -33.35 -24.31
N ALA A 170 -32.95 -33.92 -24.86
CA ALA A 170 -31.73 -33.18 -25.18
C ALA A 170 -32.02 -32.05 -26.17
N TYR A 171 -32.77 -32.32 -27.25
CA TYR A 171 -33.17 -31.32 -28.22
C TYR A 171 -33.98 -30.17 -27.59
N GLU A 172 -34.95 -30.47 -26.72
CA GLU A 172 -35.70 -29.45 -26.00
C GLU A 172 -34.80 -28.57 -25.13
N THR A 173 -33.83 -29.17 -24.42
CA THR A 173 -32.87 -28.40 -23.62
C THR A 173 -31.99 -27.49 -24.47
N GLU A 174 -31.53 -27.95 -25.64
CA GLU A 174 -30.75 -27.15 -26.57
C GLU A 174 -31.56 -25.96 -27.11
N MET A 175 -32.82 -26.19 -27.47
CA MET A 175 -33.74 -25.15 -27.90
C MET A 175 -33.95 -24.10 -26.80
N MET A 176 -34.14 -24.52 -25.55
CA MET A 176 -34.27 -23.62 -24.41
C MET A 176 -33.00 -22.79 -24.18
N LEU A 177 -31.82 -23.42 -24.26
CA LEU A 177 -30.54 -22.71 -24.14
C LEU A 177 -30.32 -21.71 -25.27
N ALA A 178 -30.66 -22.07 -26.51
CA ALA A 178 -30.57 -21.18 -27.66
C ALA A 178 -31.50 -19.97 -27.49
N ASN A 179 -32.74 -20.18 -27.04
CA ASN A 179 -33.67 -19.10 -26.74
C ASN A 179 -33.19 -18.19 -25.61
N ASN A 180 -32.61 -18.76 -24.55
CA ASN A 180 -32.05 -17.97 -23.46
C ASN A 180 -30.85 -17.13 -23.91
N ARG A 181 -29.97 -17.68 -24.75
CA ARG A 181 -28.85 -16.92 -25.35
C ARG A 181 -29.35 -15.75 -26.19
N ARG A 182 -30.40 -15.93 -27.00
CA ARG A 182 -31.02 -14.84 -27.77
C ARG A 182 -31.56 -13.74 -26.85
N LYS A 183 -32.34 -14.09 -25.83
CA LYS A 183 -32.84 -13.12 -24.84
C LYS A 183 -31.71 -12.38 -24.12
N GLN A 184 -30.64 -13.07 -23.75
CA GLN A 184 -29.46 -12.44 -23.14
C GLN A 184 -28.78 -11.45 -24.11
N GLN A 185 -28.68 -11.78 -25.39
CA GLN A 185 -28.13 -10.87 -26.40
C GLN A 185 -28.98 -9.61 -26.56
N GLU A 186 -30.31 -9.76 -26.57
CA GLU A 186 -31.25 -8.63 -26.61
C GLU A 186 -31.07 -7.72 -25.38
N ILE A 187 -31.06 -8.30 -24.17
CA ILE A 187 -30.83 -7.53 -22.93
C ILE A 187 -29.48 -6.81 -22.96
N CYS A 188 -28.41 -7.47 -23.42
CA CYS A 188 -27.09 -6.86 -23.54
C CYS A 188 -27.07 -5.70 -24.55
N ALA A 189 -27.81 -5.82 -25.66
CA ALA A 189 -27.95 -4.75 -26.64
C ALA A 189 -28.68 -3.53 -26.04
N ASP A 190 -29.79 -3.75 -25.35
CA ASP A 190 -30.57 -2.70 -24.67
C ASP A 190 -29.74 -2.00 -23.59
N LEU A 191 -29.00 -2.76 -22.78
CA LEU A 191 -28.13 -2.20 -21.74
C LEU A 191 -26.98 -1.40 -22.36
N LYS A 192 -26.39 -1.87 -23.46
CA LYS A 192 -25.35 -1.13 -24.17
C LYS A 192 -25.87 0.21 -24.68
N GLU A 193 -27.08 0.25 -25.24
CA GLU A 193 -27.71 1.49 -25.67
C GLU A 193 -27.91 2.46 -24.50
N LYS A 194 -28.46 1.98 -23.37
CA LYS A 194 -28.62 2.80 -22.15
C LYS A 194 -27.30 3.34 -21.63
N VAL A 195 -26.24 2.54 -21.63
CA VAL A 195 -24.89 2.97 -21.21
C VAL A 195 -24.33 4.03 -22.15
N LEU A 196 -24.55 3.91 -23.46
CA LEU A 196 -24.13 4.93 -24.43
C LEU A 196 -24.88 6.25 -24.20
N GLN A 197 -26.20 6.20 -24.01
CA GLN A 197 -27.01 7.37 -23.68
C GLN A 197 -26.53 8.04 -22.39
N TRP A 198 -26.27 7.26 -21.34
CA TRP A 198 -25.75 7.78 -20.07
C TRP A 198 -24.37 8.42 -20.22
N ARG A 199 -23.46 7.81 -20.98
CA ARG A 199 -22.14 8.39 -21.26
C ARG A 199 -22.24 9.73 -21.99
N ALA A 200 -23.11 9.82 -23.00
CA ALA A 200 -23.35 11.08 -23.70
C ALA A 200 -23.86 12.17 -22.74
N GLN A 201 -24.81 11.83 -21.86
CA GLN A 201 -25.30 12.77 -20.83
C GLN A 201 -24.20 13.20 -19.85
N GLN A 202 -23.32 12.28 -19.43
CA GLN A 202 -22.18 12.60 -18.56
C GLN A 202 -21.17 13.52 -19.25
N GLU A 203 -20.86 13.26 -20.53
CA GLU A 203 -19.98 14.14 -21.30
C GLU A 203 -20.57 15.55 -21.47
N GLU A 204 -21.87 15.66 -21.73
CA GLU A 204 -22.56 16.94 -21.80
C GLU A 204 -22.54 17.67 -20.46
N ALA A 205 -22.83 16.98 -19.35
CA ALA A 205 -22.75 17.55 -18.01
C ALA A 205 -21.33 18.06 -17.70
N ALA A 206 -20.30 17.27 -17.99
CA ALA A 206 -18.91 17.66 -17.79
C ALA A 206 -18.51 18.89 -18.63
N ARG A 207 -18.99 18.99 -19.88
CA ARG A 207 -18.79 20.18 -20.73
C ARG A 207 -19.43 21.42 -20.11
N LEU A 208 -20.65 21.31 -19.60
CA LEU A 208 -21.35 22.41 -18.95
C LEU A 208 -20.65 22.84 -17.65
N GLU A 209 -20.22 21.89 -16.82
CA GLU A 209 -19.45 22.17 -15.61
C GLU A 209 -18.14 22.88 -15.90
N ALA A 210 -17.39 22.42 -16.92
CA ALA A 210 -16.18 23.08 -17.37
C ALA A 210 -16.44 24.52 -17.83
N ALA A 211 -17.51 24.76 -18.60
CA ALA A 211 -17.90 26.10 -19.04
C ALA A 211 -18.35 27.01 -17.89
N ILE A 212 -18.97 26.46 -16.83
CA ILE A 212 -19.29 27.22 -15.62
C ILE A 212 -18.01 27.56 -14.86
N ALA A 213 -17.08 26.62 -14.75
CA ALA A 213 -15.81 26.82 -14.07
C ALA A 213 -14.93 27.88 -14.76
N THR A 214 -14.87 27.89 -16.10
CA THR A 214 -14.14 28.95 -16.84
C THR A 214 -14.75 30.32 -16.58
N ARG A 215 -16.07 30.46 -16.67
CA ARG A 215 -16.78 31.72 -16.37
C ARG A 215 -16.57 32.18 -14.92
N ARG A 216 -16.46 31.26 -13.96
CA ARG A 216 -16.17 31.61 -12.56
C ARG A 216 -14.74 32.13 -12.40
N LYS A 217 -13.76 31.45 -13.01
CA LYS A 217 -12.36 31.89 -13.02
C LYS A 217 -12.18 33.25 -13.65
N GLU A 218 -12.80 33.49 -14.82
CA GLU A 218 -12.76 34.80 -15.49
C GLU A 218 -13.27 35.92 -14.58
N LYS A 219 -14.40 35.70 -13.88
CA LYS A 219 -14.94 36.67 -12.91
C LYS A 219 -14.03 36.88 -11.71
N GLU A 220 -13.34 35.84 -11.25
CA GLU A 220 -12.36 35.95 -10.16
C GLU A 220 -11.14 36.74 -10.61
N ASP A 221 -10.60 36.44 -11.80
CA ASP A 221 -9.47 37.16 -12.41
C ASP A 221 -9.79 38.64 -12.65
N GLU A 222 -11.00 38.96 -13.11
CA GLU A 222 -11.47 40.34 -13.26
C GLU A 222 -11.54 41.08 -11.92
N LYS A 223 -12.06 40.43 -10.87
CA LYS A 223 -12.09 41.00 -9.52
C LYS A 223 -10.67 41.21 -8.98
N GLU A 224 -9.76 40.27 -9.20
CA GLU A 224 -8.37 40.41 -8.81
C GLU A 224 -7.68 41.57 -9.55
N LYS A 225 -7.89 41.69 -10.86
CA LYS A 225 -7.36 42.83 -11.64
C LYS A 225 -7.85 44.15 -11.07
N PHE A 226 -9.15 44.26 -10.81
CA PHE A 226 -9.74 45.46 -10.21
C PHE A 226 -9.20 45.76 -8.80
N GLN A 227 -8.96 44.74 -7.97
CA GLN A 227 -8.32 44.91 -6.67
C GLN A 227 -6.88 45.40 -6.80
N ARG A 228 -6.09 44.81 -7.71
CA ARG A 228 -4.71 45.21 -8.00
C ARG A 228 -4.65 46.67 -8.47
N GLU A 229 -5.54 47.08 -9.37
CA GLU A 229 -5.63 48.46 -9.83
C GLU A 229 -5.92 49.43 -8.68
N LYS A 230 -6.89 49.11 -7.81
CA LYS A 230 -7.18 49.91 -6.60
C LYS A 230 -5.99 50.00 -5.66
N GLU A 231 -5.28 48.90 -5.45
CA GLU A 231 -4.09 48.88 -4.60
C GLU A 231 -2.97 49.73 -5.20
N MET A 232 -2.77 49.67 -6.52
CA MET A 232 -1.79 50.51 -7.22
C MET A 232 -2.11 52.00 -7.07
N LEU A 233 -3.38 52.39 -7.16
CA LEU A 233 -3.80 53.77 -6.90
C LEU A 233 -3.49 54.19 -5.46
N ARG A 234 -3.82 53.37 -4.46
CA ARG A 234 -3.49 53.64 -3.05
C ARG A 234 -1.99 53.79 -2.82
N ARG A 235 -1.19 52.88 -3.38
CA ARG A 235 0.29 52.95 -3.29
C ARG A 235 0.84 54.21 -3.94
N ALA A 236 0.25 54.68 -5.03
CA ALA A 236 0.64 55.94 -5.66
C ALA A 236 0.32 57.15 -4.78
N GLU A 237 -0.88 57.21 -4.20
CA GLU A 237 -1.27 58.26 -3.24
C GLU A 237 -0.34 58.29 -2.02
N ASP A 238 -0.03 57.13 -1.44
CA ASP A 238 0.85 57.03 -0.29
C ASP A 238 2.30 57.42 -0.65
N LYS A 239 2.78 57.06 -1.84
CA LYS A 239 4.09 57.52 -2.35
C LYS A 239 4.15 59.04 -2.44
N GLU A 240 3.10 59.70 -2.91
CA GLU A 240 3.03 61.17 -2.95
C GLU A 240 3.01 61.79 -1.54
N LYS A 241 2.28 61.20 -0.58
CA LYS A 241 2.32 61.63 0.83
C LYS A 241 3.73 61.51 1.42
N VAL A 242 4.42 60.40 1.16
CA VAL A 242 5.80 60.17 1.62
C VAL A 242 6.76 61.19 1.01
N LYS A 243 6.66 61.50 -0.29
CA LYS A 243 7.48 62.55 -0.93
C LYS A 243 7.28 63.91 -0.25
N LYS A 244 6.03 64.32 0.00
CA LYS A 244 5.71 65.57 0.70
C LYS A 244 6.35 65.61 2.09
N TYR A 245 6.21 64.54 2.86
CA TYR A 245 6.82 64.41 4.19
C TYR A 245 8.36 64.56 4.16
N TRP A 246 9.03 63.88 3.22
CA TRP A 246 10.49 64.00 3.08
C TRP A 246 10.93 65.40 2.69
N ALA A 247 10.20 66.07 1.79
CA ALA A 247 10.48 67.46 1.41
C ALA A 247 10.36 68.40 2.63
N ASP A 248 9.32 68.25 3.45
CA ASP A 248 9.15 69.05 4.66
C ASP A 248 10.23 68.76 5.71
N LYS A 249 10.64 67.49 5.85
CA LYS A 249 11.76 67.10 6.72
C LYS A 249 13.06 67.74 6.25
N GLN A 250 13.30 67.78 4.93
CA GLN A 250 14.50 68.39 4.35
C GLN A 250 14.52 69.91 4.54
N ARG A 251 13.37 70.59 4.41
CA ARG A 251 13.26 72.03 4.74
C ARG A 251 13.63 72.32 6.18
N LYS A 252 13.11 71.53 7.14
CA LYS A 252 13.45 71.67 8.56
C LYS A 252 14.95 71.48 8.82
N TRP A 253 15.58 70.54 8.12
CA TRP A 253 17.04 70.36 8.18
C TRP A 253 17.80 71.58 7.66
N GLN A 254 17.38 72.13 6.53
CA GLN A 254 18.00 73.34 5.96
C GLN A 254 17.83 74.55 6.89
N GLU A 255 16.66 74.69 7.55
CA GLU A 255 16.44 75.75 8.55
C GLU A 255 17.33 75.60 9.78
N LEU A 256 17.55 74.37 10.26
CA LEU A 256 18.47 74.09 11.37
C LEU A 256 19.92 74.38 10.95
N GLU A 257 20.34 73.91 9.77
CA GLU A 257 21.67 74.15 9.24
C GLU A 257 21.95 75.66 9.06
N ALA A 258 20.97 76.42 8.58
CA ALA A 258 21.07 77.88 8.47
C ALA A 258 21.24 78.55 9.85
N LYS A 259 20.51 78.09 10.88
CA LYS A 259 20.67 78.58 12.26
C LYS A 259 22.07 78.26 12.82
N ASP A 260 22.56 77.06 12.57
CA ASP A 260 23.89 76.63 13.01
C ASP A 260 24.99 77.43 12.32
N LEU A 261 24.85 77.72 11.01
CA LEU A 261 25.77 78.57 10.26
C LEU A 261 25.79 80.02 10.79
N LEU A 262 24.64 80.58 11.15
CA LEU A 262 24.57 81.90 11.77
C LEU A 262 25.29 81.92 13.12
N ARG A 263 25.04 80.92 13.97
CA ARG A 263 25.71 80.78 15.27
C ARG A 263 27.22 80.60 15.12
N LEU A 264 27.66 79.84 14.11
CA LEU A 264 29.07 79.66 13.78
C LEU A 264 29.71 80.97 13.30
N ALA A 265 28.98 81.79 12.54
CA ALA A 265 29.45 83.12 12.13
C ALA A 265 29.60 84.07 13.33
N GLU A 266 28.69 84.04 14.30
CA GLU A 266 28.81 84.78 15.56
C GLU A 266 30.05 84.34 16.35
N PHE A 267 30.28 83.04 16.50
CA PHE A 267 31.49 82.53 17.12
C PHE A 267 32.76 82.98 16.40
N LYS A 268 32.78 82.98 15.06
CA LYS A 268 33.92 83.48 14.28
C LYS A 268 34.20 84.96 14.56
N LYS A 269 33.17 85.80 14.76
CA LYS A 269 33.34 87.21 15.14
C LYS A 269 33.99 87.34 16.52
N LEU A 270 33.48 86.60 17.51
CA LEU A 270 34.07 86.57 18.86
C LEU A 270 35.54 86.12 18.83
N MET A 271 35.85 85.08 18.04
CA MET A 271 37.23 84.62 17.85
C MET A 271 38.11 85.69 17.20
N ALA A 272 37.61 86.42 16.20
CA ALA A 272 38.35 87.50 15.55
C ALA A 272 38.64 88.66 16.53
N GLU A 273 37.67 89.05 17.36
CA GLU A 273 37.86 90.04 18.42
C GLU A 273 38.91 89.58 19.44
N GLN A 274 38.90 88.30 19.81
CA GLN A 274 39.87 87.73 20.72
C GLN A 274 41.28 87.69 20.11
N VAL A 275 41.41 87.40 18.81
CA VAL A 275 42.68 87.45 18.07
C VAL A 275 43.28 88.86 18.10
N ILE A 276 42.48 89.92 17.98
CA ILE A 276 42.96 91.31 18.08
C ILE A 276 43.53 91.58 19.47
N LYS A 277 42.78 91.24 20.53
CA LYS A 277 43.22 91.41 21.93
C LYS A 277 44.48 90.60 22.22
N ASP A 278 44.58 89.38 21.71
CA ASP A 278 45.75 88.53 21.87
C ASP A 278 46.96 89.07 21.11
N LYS A 279 46.78 89.67 19.93
CA LYS A 279 47.84 90.34 19.17
C LYS A 279 48.43 91.51 19.95
N GLU A 280 47.59 92.36 20.55
CA GLU A 280 48.02 93.47 21.41
C GLU A 280 48.77 92.96 22.64
N ARG A 281 48.26 91.91 23.32
CA ARG A 281 48.93 91.28 24.46
C ARG A 281 50.30 90.73 24.09
N VAL A 282 50.42 90.09 22.92
CA VAL A 282 51.69 89.54 22.43
C VAL A 282 52.68 90.65 22.12
N GLN A 283 52.26 91.72 21.44
CA GLN A 283 53.12 92.89 21.17
C GLN A 283 53.60 93.57 22.46
N PHE A 284 52.73 93.71 23.46
CA PHE A 284 53.12 94.22 24.78
C PHE A 284 54.19 93.33 25.43
N ARG A 285 53.99 92.00 25.42
CA ARG A 285 54.98 91.05 25.96
C ARG A 285 56.30 91.08 25.20
N GLN A 286 56.27 91.20 23.87
CA GLN A 286 57.46 91.36 23.04
C GLN A 286 58.24 92.61 23.43
N SER A 287 57.57 93.77 23.52
CA SER A 287 58.23 95.02 23.92
C SER A 287 58.82 94.97 25.34
N LEU A 288 58.17 94.28 26.28
CA LEU A 288 58.70 94.06 27.63
C LEU A 288 59.97 93.16 27.61
N LEU A 289 59.96 92.13 26.75
CA LEU A 289 61.10 91.24 26.57
C LEU A 289 62.29 91.97 25.95
N GLU A 290 62.05 92.83 24.95
CA GLU A 290 63.06 93.70 24.37
C GLU A 290 63.68 94.66 25.38
N LYS A 291 62.85 95.25 26.27
CA LYS A 291 63.34 96.09 27.39
C LYS A 291 64.26 95.30 28.32
N ARG A 292 63.82 94.12 28.78
CA ARG A 292 64.65 93.24 29.62
C ARG A 292 65.96 92.82 28.94
N LEU A 293 65.94 92.57 27.63
CA LEU A 293 67.14 92.25 26.88
C LEU A 293 68.11 93.44 26.79
N LYS A 294 67.61 94.66 26.63
CA LYS A 294 68.44 95.88 26.66
C LYS A 294 69.03 96.11 28.05
N GLU A 295 68.22 96.02 29.11
CA GLU A 295 68.67 96.12 30.51
C GLU A 295 69.73 95.07 30.84
N LYS A 296 69.54 93.81 30.39
CA LYS A 296 70.54 92.75 30.57
C LYS A 296 71.83 93.03 29.81
N LYS A 297 71.78 93.57 28.59
CA LYS A 297 72.98 93.99 27.84
C LYS A 297 73.72 95.12 28.53
N GLU A 298 73.00 96.11 29.08
CA GLU A 298 73.58 97.22 29.84
C GLU A 298 74.20 96.73 31.15
N ALA A 299 73.56 95.79 31.85
CA ALA A 299 74.11 95.15 33.05
C ALA A 299 75.39 94.37 32.74
N ILE A 300 75.41 93.58 31.65
CA ILE A 300 76.62 92.86 31.20
C ILE A 300 77.74 93.84 30.85
N LEU A 301 77.44 94.96 30.20
CA LEU A 301 78.43 96.00 29.90
C LEU A 301 79.00 96.64 31.17
N LYS A 302 78.17 96.88 32.19
CA LYS A 302 78.62 97.40 33.49
C LYS A 302 79.46 96.38 34.24
N GLU A 303 79.02 95.12 34.32
CA GLU A 303 79.78 94.03 34.93
C GLU A 303 81.12 93.82 34.23
N ALA A 304 81.16 93.88 32.89
CA ALA A 304 82.41 93.78 32.14
C ALA A 304 83.38 94.93 32.48
N ASN A 305 82.90 96.18 32.57
CA ASN A 305 83.72 97.31 32.97
C ASN A 305 84.21 97.19 34.43
N GLU A 306 83.34 96.75 35.35
CA GLU A 306 83.69 96.49 36.74
C GLU A 306 84.70 95.35 36.88
N GLU A 307 84.56 94.28 36.08
CA GLU A 307 85.52 93.18 36.00
C GLU A 307 86.86 93.62 35.43
N GLU A 308 86.88 94.49 34.41
CA GLU A 308 88.12 95.07 33.89
C GLU A 308 88.83 95.90 34.97
N GLU A 309 88.11 96.74 35.71
CA GLU A 309 88.67 97.48 36.84
C GLU A 309 89.13 96.55 37.96
N ARG A 310 88.36 95.50 38.27
CA ARG A 310 88.69 94.51 39.31
C ARG A 310 89.90 93.68 38.90
N LYS A 311 90.04 93.31 37.63
CA LYS A 311 91.23 92.65 37.07
C LYS A 311 92.44 93.56 37.17
N ARG A 312 92.32 94.85 36.81
CA ARG A 312 93.42 95.82 37.00
C ARG A 312 93.84 95.93 38.48
N ARG A 313 92.90 95.89 39.43
CA ARG A 313 93.19 95.88 40.87
C ARG A 313 93.79 94.55 41.35
N LEU A 314 93.28 93.42 40.88
CA LEU A 314 93.75 92.09 41.27
C LEU A 314 95.09 91.73 40.64
N ASP A 315 95.40 92.17 39.42
CA ASP A 315 96.71 91.97 38.81
C ASP A 315 97.78 92.80 39.54
N ALA A 316 97.45 94.01 40.00
CA ALA A 316 98.32 94.79 40.88
C ALA A 316 98.59 94.07 42.22
N LEU A 317 97.58 93.39 42.79
CA LEU A 317 97.72 92.61 44.02
C LEU A 317 98.42 91.26 43.81
N ARG A 318 98.19 90.58 42.67
CA ARG A 318 98.82 89.30 42.31
C ARG A 318 100.31 89.45 42.03
N GLN A 319 100.74 90.61 41.53
CA GLN A 319 102.16 90.95 41.48
C GLN A 319 102.79 91.10 42.88
N GLN A 320 102.00 91.34 43.93
CA GLN A 320 102.50 91.59 45.29
C GLN A 320 102.52 90.36 46.21
N VAL A 321 101.72 89.30 45.98
CA VAL A 321 101.49 88.24 47.00
C VAL A 321 101.35 86.82 46.42
N ALA A 322 102.26 86.39 45.56
CA ALA A 322 102.26 85.00 45.08
C ALA A 322 102.87 84.03 46.12
N VAL A 323 102.12 82.97 46.51
CA VAL A 323 102.65 81.75 47.15
C VAL A 323 101.77 80.53 46.78
N VAL A 324 102.40 79.38 46.53
CA VAL A 324 101.83 78.11 46.04
C VAL A 324 101.75 77.07 47.18
N ALA A 325 100.65 76.32 47.31
CA ALA A 325 100.53 75.10 48.15
C ALA A 325 99.44 74.12 47.63
N GLU A 326 99.63 72.81 47.87
CA GLU A 326 98.93 71.66 47.22
C GLU A 326 97.77 71.02 48.05
N PHE A 327 96.98 70.12 47.43
CA PHE A 327 95.57 69.71 47.74
C PHE A 327 95.39 68.20 48.09
N ASP A 328 94.47 67.82 49.00
CA ASP A 328 94.19 66.41 49.42
C ASP A 328 92.69 65.95 49.26
N PRO A 329 92.38 64.91 48.45
CA PRO A 329 91.04 64.54 47.99
C PRO A 329 90.20 63.52 48.80
N ALA A 330 90.69 62.89 49.88
CA ALA A 330 89.96 61.77 50.53
C ALA A 330 88.64 62.16 51.23
N ARG A 331 88.47 63.43 51.62
CA ARG A 331 87.27 63.90 52.33
C ARG A 331 86.02 64.02 51.45
N MET A 332 86.17 63.94 50.12
CA MET A 332 85.11 64.28 49.19
C MET A 332 84.11 63.14 48.89
N MET A 333 84.36 61.89 49.31
CA MET A 333 83.73 60.69 48.69
C MET A 333 82.99 59.68 49.62
N ALA A 334 82.42 60.04 50.79
CA ALA A 334 81.73 59.06 51.68
C ALA A 334 80.20 59.25 51.83
N ASP A 335 79.43 58.13 51.86
CA ASP A 335 77.95 58.05 51.86
C ASP A 335 77.25 58.21 53.24
N THR A 336 75.97 58.63 53.23
CA THR A 336 75.20 59.03 54.44
C THR A 336 73.90 58.23 54.72
N VAL A 337 73.41 58.35 55.95
CA VAL A 337 72.38 57.53 56.64
C VAL A 337 71.01 57.44 55.94
N SER A 338 70.64 58.42 55.11
CA SER A 338 69.31 58.51 54.50
C SER A 338 69.02 57.41 53.45
N SER A 339 70.03 56.75 52.88
CA SER A 339 69.80 55.72 51.86
C SER A 339 69.29 54.38 52.43
N LYS A 340 69.48 54.10 53.73
CA LYS A 340 69.08 52.81 54.36
C LYS A 340 67.59 52.70 54.71
N ALA A 341 66.85 53.80 54.87
CA ALA A 341 65.45 53.79 55.34
C ALA A 341 64.40 53.46 54.26
N ARG A 342 64.76 53.50 52.97
CA ARG A 342 63.79 53.34 51.86
C ARG A 342 63.42 51.88 51.52
N MET A 343 64.08 50.88 52.12
CA MET A 343 63.99 49.47 51.70
C MET A 343 63.08 48.55 52.55
N GLY A 344 62.40 49.06 53.60
CA GLY A 344 61.19 48.43 54.19
C GLY A 344 61.23 46.95 54.59
N ILE A 345 62.29 46.47 55.26
CA ILE A 345 62.40 45.10 55.79
C ILE A 345 62.07 45.13 57.30
N GLY A 346 60.94 44.57 57.76
CA GLY A 346 60.66 44.43 59.21
C GLY A 346 59.22 44.31 59.75
N THR A 347 58.18 44.09 58.94
CA THR A 347 56.80 43.87 59.46
C THR A 347 56.21 42.53 58.98
N GLU A 348 56.02 41.59 59.91
CA GLU A 348 55.57 40.20 59.69
C GLU A 348 54.04 40.02 59.80
N GLU A 349 53.25 40.86 59.11
CA GLU A 349 51.81 40.62 58.93
C GLU A 349 51.54 40.17 57.49
N GLU A 350 51.45 38.85 57.28
CA GLU A 350 51.07 38.27 55.99
C GLU A 350 49.61 38.65 55.65
N PHE A 351 49.44 39.58 54.72
CA PHE A 351 48.13 40.02 54.23
C PHE A 351 47.48 38.93 53.34
N ILE A 352 46.66 38.07 53.93
CA ILE A 352 45.91 37.04 53.19
C ILE A 352 44.65 37.67 52.55
N LEU A 353 44.70 37.92 51.24
CA LEU A 353 43.54 38.36 50.44
C LEU A 353 42.44 37.28 50.43
N GLN A 354 41.32 37.54 51.10
CA GLN A 354 40.17 36.62 51.14
C GLN A 354 39.19 36.86 49.97
N LYS A 355 38.79 35.80 49.27
CA LYS A 355 37.83 35.84 48.15
C LYS A 355 36.37 35.87 48.67
N PRO A 356 35.50 36.79 48.20
CA PRO A 356 34.08 36.82 48.58
C PRO A 356 33.29 35.63 48.03
N LEU A 357 32.21 35.23 48.72
CA LEU A 357 31.35 34.08 48.36
C LEU A 357 30.38 34.34 47.19
N PHE A 358 30.29 35.58 46.72
CA PHE A 358 29.42 36.00 45.61
C PHE A 358 30.13 37.07 44.77
N GLU A 359 29.65 37.29 43.54
CA GLU A 359 30.26 38.26 42.63
C GLU A 359 29.89 39.71 42.98
N LEU A 360 30.90 40.57 43.05
CA LEU A 360 30.78 41.99 43.34
C LEU A 360 31.08 42.81 42.07
N TYR A 361 30.13 43.65 41.65
CA TYR A 361 30.26 44.55 40.50
C TYR A 361 30.35 46.01 40.95
N THR A 362 31.32 46.32 41.82
CA THR A 362 31.50 47.63 42.45
C THR A 362 32.93 48.14 42.30
N PHE A 363 33.12 49.46 42.16
CA PHE A 363 34.42 50.08 41.88
C PHE A 363 34.98 50.93 43.03
N SER A 364 34.16 51.30 44.02
CA SER A 364 34.60 52.09 45.19
C SER A 364 34.37 51.36 46.51
N ALA A 365 35.19 51.69 47.52
CA ALA A 365 35.07 51.13 48.87
C ALA A 365 33.70 51.44 49.52
N GLU A 366 33.16 52.64 49.29
CA GLU A 366 31.84 53.04 49.81
C GLU A 366 30.71 52.17 49.24
N GLN A 367 30.80 51.80 47.96
CA GLN A 367 29.82 50.92 47.32
C GLN A 367 29.86 49.51 47.91
N ILE A 368 31.05 48.99 48.21
CA ILE A 368 31.23 47.66 48.84
C ILE A 368 30.61 47.63 50.23
N ILE A 369 30.84 48.65 51.05
CA ILE A 369 30.32 48.72 52.43
C ILE A 369 28.79 48.88 52.43
N SER A 370 28.23 49.54 51.43
CA SER A 370 26.77 49.72 51.29
C SER A 370 26.01 48.44 50.95
N ASP A 371 26.66 47.42 50.39
CA ASP A 371 25.99 46.18 50.00
C ASP A 371 25.67 45.33 51.23
N THR A 372 24.37 45.08 51.43
CA THR A 372 23.89 44.27 52.56
C THR A 372 24.45 42.86 52.58
N ARG A 373 24.74 42.29 51.40
CA ARG A 373 25.29 40.93 51.26
C ARG A 373 26.70 40.81 51.84
N VAL A 374 27.53 41.86 51.71
CA VAL A 374 28.89 41.89 52.24
C VAL A 374 28.86 41.84 53.77
N ARG A 375 27.94 42.58 54.40
CA ARG A 375 27.78 42.55 55.87
C ARG A 375 27.30 41.21 56.38
N VAL A 376 26.34 40.59 55.68
CA VAL A 376 25.84 39.25 56.02
C VAL A 376 26.93 38.20 55.83
N GLU A 377 27.73 38.31 54.77
CA GLU A 377 28.86 37.39 54.51
C GLU A 377 29.95 37.50 55.58
N LEU A 378 30.29 38.72 55.99
CA LEU A 378 31.27 38.97 57.05
C LEU A 378 30.78 38.41 58.40
N ALA A 379 29.50 38.60 58.73
CA ALA A 379 28.89 38.00 59.92
C ALA A 379 28.88 36.45 59.86
N LEU A 380 28.64 35.87 58.69
CA LEU A 380 28.71 34.41 58.48
C LEU A 380 30.15 33.88 58.58
N ARG A 381 31.17 34.67 58.24
CA ARG A 381 32.59 34.33 58.43
C ARG A 381 33.02 34.41 59.89
N GLU A 382 32.63 35.46 60.59
CA GLU A 382 32.87 35.61 62.03
C GLU A 382 32.23 34.47 62.82
N ALA A 383 31.03 34.03 62.42
CA ALA A 383 30.35 32.87 62.99
C ALA A 383 30.89 31.51 62.49
N GLY A 384 31.85 31.48 61.56
CA GLY A 384 32.42 30.25 60.98
C GLY A 384 31.49 29.48 60.02
N LEU A 385 30.30 29.99 59.71
CA LEU A 385 29.26 29.33 58.92
C LEU A 385 29.37 29.56 57.39
N HIS A 386 30.38 30.30 56.95
CA HIS A 386 30.61 30.70 55.56
C HIS A 386 30.72 29.54 54.53
N ARG A 387 31.02 28.30 54.94
CA ARG A 387 31.08 27.12 54.05
C ARG A 387 29.83 26.23 54.10
N THR A 388 28.81 26.59 54.87
CA THR A 388 27.58 25.80 54.98
C THR A 388 26.69 25.97 53.75
N HIS A 389 25.93 24.92 53.40
CA HIS A 389 24.91 25.00 52.34
C HIS A 389 23.89 26.12 52.58
N TYR A 390 23.58 26.39 53.85
CA TYR A 390 22.69 27.49 54.24
C TYR A 390 23.22 28.85 53.79
N ALA A 391 24.51 29.14 53.99
CA ALA A 391 25.13 30.39 53.53
C ALA A 391 25.14 30.52 52.00
N GLN A 392 25.36 29.41 51.28
CA GLN A 392 25.35 29.37 49.82
C GLN A 392 23.96 29.60 49.22
N GLU A 393 22.89 29.13 49.89
CA GLU A 393 21.52 29.39 49.43
C GLU A 393 20.99 30.77 49.84
N LEU A 394 21.43 31.31 50.98
CA LEU A 394 20.90 32.57 51.52
C LEU A 394 21.42 33.78 50.72
N LEU A 395 22.72 33.84 50.45
CA LEU A 395 23.35 35.02 49.85
C LEU A 395 22.81 35.38 48.44
N PRO A 396 22.52 34.42 47.54
CA PRO A 396 21.89 34.72 46.25
C PRO A 396 20.44 35.24 46.35
N LYS A 397 19.71 34.90 47.42
CA LYS A 397 18.32 35.34 47.63
C LYS A 397 18.22 36.80 48.06
N ILE A 398 19.31 37.39 48.53
CA ILE A 398 19.35 38.81 48.92
C ILE A 398 19.64 39.63 47.66
N PRO A 399 18.75 40.55 47.23
CA PRO A 399 18.98 41.34 46.03
C PRO A 399 20.10 42.37 46.23
N PRO A 400 20.95 42.60 45.20
CA PRO A 400 21.95 43.67 45.24
C PRO A 400 21.27 45.06 45.26
N PRO A 401 21.94 46.10 45.80
CA PRO A 401 21.41 47.46 45.82
C PRO A 401 21.18 48.05 44.42
N LYS A 402 21.92 47.57 43.40
CA LYS A 402 21.67 47.83 41.98
C LYS A 402 21.78 46.52 41.21
N LEU A 403 20.79 46.24 40.37
CA LEU A 403 20.85 45.10 39.46
C LEU A 403 21.95 45.31 38.41
N PRO A 404 22.69 44.25 38.02
CA PRO A 404 23.62 44.32 36.92
C PRO A 404 22.88 44.75 35.64
N ARG A 405 23.56 45.52 34.79
CA ARG A 405 22.98 45.98 33.53
C ARG A 405 22.87 44.79 32.56
N LYS A 406 21.85 44.78 31.69
CA LYS A 406 21.56 43.68 30.76
C LYS A 406 22.73 43.28 29.83
N ASP A 407 23.63 44.22 29.54
CA ASP A 407 24.84 44.04 28.74
C ASP A 407 25.98 43.33 29.49
N MET A 408 25.87 43.16 30.81
CA MET A 408 26.85 42.44 31.64
C MET A 408 26.41 40.99 31.97
N GLU A 409 25.23 40.55 31.53
CA GLU A 409 24.78 39.16 31.68
C GLU A 409 25.40 38.30 30.57
N SER A 410 26.45 37.52 30.88
CA SER A 410 27.02 36.57 29.91
C SER A 410 26.15 35.31 29.83
N THR A 411 25.70 34.95 28.63
CA THR A 411 24.94 33.70 28.39
C THR A 411 25.80 32.44 28.43
N ASP A 412 27.13 32.58 28.41
CA ASP A 412 28.05 31.48 28.12
C ASP A 412 28.50 30.67 29.34
N PHE A 413 28.16 31.10 30.56
CA PHE A 413 28.55 30.44 31.81
C PHE A 413 27.38 30.22 32.78
N LYS A 414 26.28 29.62 32.31
CA LYS A 414 25.28 29.01 33.19
C LYS A 414 25.56 27.51 33.28
N VAL A 415 25.94 27.02 34.46
CA VAL A 415 26.00 25.59 34.82
C VAL A 415 24.84 25.26 35.74
#